data_AF-A0A2G1DLX1-F1
#
_entry.id   AF-A0A2G1DLX1-F1
#
_cell.length_a   1.000
_cell.length_b   1.000
_cell.length_c   1.000
_cell.angle_alpha   90.00
_cell.angle_beta   90.00
_cell.angle_gamma   90.00
#
_symmetry.space_group_name_H-M   'P 1'
#
loop_
_entity.id
_entity.type
_entity.pdbx_description
1 polymer ?
#
loop_
_entity_poly.entity_id
_entity_poly.type
_entity_poly.pdbx_seq_one_letter_code
_entity_poly.pdbx_strand_id
1 'polypeptide(L)'
;MESIIALEELIKENETKIALQQKQIKNHESGVNKLSRMALASAENSLEIATELVDKYRKMLEKLQSVEEEELREKEQLVILAERKKYFDAQPSRIKLNKEESSDKKLEVLRILDELPEDVHFEDQELFEMAEKSLELNLYDLEDFHNKLEDIQSEFTAIKEQIENENLQELPTIDSLIPIVVLHFYVLKSNIQDHIKKINDEALEKQKKQEDDKSAKIKKIEDSLKEQEELLQAKQTDKNTKKQEIVDIQSTMKTLHAKLLKTKNIKIEKPIEKKFSGFPKYQDWWIRELWSSHQAYFALFRWKKIINKLCVTTEQKKAWSIIFDRWVFIKKLLSDKGKLAYHYHFAFDSLLYTYAELEEEIELKNIESMETIINKITAKEDFTKNVSFHKINTSYLQFKTEKINKKLKQKKEDILF
;
A
#
# COMPACT_ATOMS: atom_id res chain seq x y z
N MET A 1 23.87 53.15 -13.13
CA MET A 1 25.35 53.38 -13.12
C MET A 1 25.83 54.71 -13.75
N GLU A 2 25.79 54.95 -15.06
CA GLU A 2 26.33 56.21 -15.65
C GLU A 2 25.67 57.48 -15.09
N SER A 3 24.35 57.43 -14.86
CA SER A 3 23.59 58.54 -14.27
C SER A 3 23.93 58.80 -12.79
N ILE A 4 24.35 57.76 -12.04
CA ILE A 4 24.80 57.90 -10.64
C ILE A 4 26.17 58.60 -10.62
N ILE A 5 27.10 58.16 -11.47
CA ILE A 5 28.43 58.76 -11.60
C ILE A 5 28.31 60.25 -12.00
N ALA A 6 27.44 60.57 -12.96
CA ALA A 6 27.19 61.95 -13.35
C ALA A 6 26.58 62.81 -12.22
N LEU A 7 25.66 62.26 -11.43
CA LEU A 7 25.11 62.96 -10.26
C LEU A 7 26.14 63.16 -9.15
N GLU A 8 27.01 62.18 -8.90
CA GLU A 8 28.10 62.29 -7.93
C GLU A 8 29.13 63.35 -8.36
N GLU A 9 29.46 63.42 -9.64
CA GLU A 9 30.33 64.47 -10.19
C GLU A 9 29.68 65.86 -10.09
N LEU A 10 28.40 65.98 -10.40
CA LEU A 10 27.64 67.25 -10.25
C LEU A 10 27.54 67.70 -8.78
N ILE A 11 27.39 66.77 -7.84
CA ILE A 11 27.42 67.07 -6.40
C ILE A 11 28.81 67.58 -6.02
N LYS A 12 29.88 66.86 -6.39
CA LYS A 12 31.27 67.28 -6.11
C LYS A 12 31.60 68.64 -6.69
N GLU A 13 31.20 68.91 -7.94
CA GLU A 13 31.45 70.20 -8.58
C GLU A 13 30.76 71.34 -7.82
N ASN A 14 29.49 71.18 -7.43
CA ASN A 14 28.78 72.20 -6.69
C ASN A 14 29.27 72.34 -5.23
N GLU A 15 29.69 71.26 -4.59
CA GLU A 15 30.36 71.31 -3.27
C GLU A 15 31.66 72.12 -3.31
N THR A 16 32.46 71.98 -4.38
CA THR A 16 33.66 72.82 -4.55
C THR A 16 33.33 74.30 -4.77
N LYS A 17 32.25 74.61 -5.49
CA LYS A 17 31.75 75.99 -5.68
C LYS A 17 31.27 76.59 -4.36
N ILE A 18 30.51 75.84 -3.57
CA ILE A 18 30.07 76.21 -2.21
C ILE A 18 31.29 76.53 -1.34
N ALA A 19 32.29 75.65 -1.30
CA ALA A 19 33.50 75.85 -0.49
C ALA A 19 34.26 77.12 -0.90
N LEU A 20 34.34 77.41 -2.20
CA LEU A 20 34.99 78.60 -2.73
C LEU A 20 34.21 79.89 -2.39
N GLN A 21 32.89 79.89 -2.55
CA GLN A 21 32.03 81.03 -2.23
C GLN A 21 31.99 81.31 -0.72
N GLN A 22 31.87 80.27 0.12
CA GLN A 22 31.97 80.41 1.58
C GLN A 22 33.31 81.01 2.01
N LYS A 23 34.41 80.61 1.37
CA LYS A 23 35.73 81.19 1.63
C LYS A 23 35.80 82.66 1.22
N GLN A 24 35.21 83.04 0.08
CA GLN A 24 35.14 84.43 -0.36
C GLN A 24 34.34 85.33 0.59
N ILE A 25 33.19 84.84 1.06
CA ILE A 25 32.35 85.56 2.03
C ILE A 25 33.09 85.72 3.37
N LYS A 26 33.70 84.65 3.90
CA LYS A 26 34.51 84.71 5.14
C LYS A 26 35.69 85.69 5.04
N ASN A 27 36.36 85.75 3.88
CA ASN A 27 37.45 86.70 3.63
C ASN A 27 36.97 88.16 3.56
N HIS A 28 35.72 88.38 3.14
CA HIS A 28 35.08 89.69 3.19
C HIS A 28 34.73 90.11 4.62
N GLU A 29 34.09 89.21 5.38
CA GLU A 29 33.69 89.45 6.77
C GLU A 29 34.88 89.71 7.70
N SER A 30 35.99 88.98 7.50
CA SER A 30 37.25 89.18 8.24
C SER A 30 38.02 90.44 7.82
N GLY A 31 37.57 91.16 6.79
CA GLY A 31 38.16 92.42 6.34
C GLY A 31 39.43 92.29 5.52
N VAL A 32 39.86 91.06 5.18
CA VAL A 32 41.09 90.78 4.41
C VAL A 32 40.95 91.25 2.95
N ASN A 33 39.77 91.04 2.34
CA ASN A 33 39.46 91.53 1.00
C ASN A 33 38.02 92.06 0.94
N LYS A 34 37.84 93.37 0.79
CA LYS A 34 36.51 94.00 0.73
C LYS A 34 35.88 93.85 -0.66
N LEU A 35 35.03 92.83 -0.82
CA LEU A 35 34.05 92.74 -1.91
C LEU A 35 33.11 93.97 -1.95
N SER A 36 32.69 94.36 -3.16
CA SER A 36 31.63 95.36 -3.30
C SER A 36 30.29 94.77 -2.84
N ARG A 37 29.33 95.63 -2.45
CA ARG A 37 27.99 95.18 -2.03
C ARG A 37 27.31 94.28 -3.07
N MET A 38 27.53 94.56 -4.36
CA MET A 38 26.99 93.75 -5.46
C MET A 38 27.71 92.38 -5.58
N ALA A 39 29.03 92.36 -5.37
CA ALA A 39 29.81 91.11 -5.43
C ALA A 39 29.50 90.19 -4.23
N LEU A 40 29.25 90.76 -3.05
CA LEU A 40 28.82 89.99 -1.88
C LEU A 40 27.42 89.38 -2.09
N ALA A 41 26.44 90.17 -2.52
CA ALA A 41 25.10 89.67 -2.80
C ALA A 41 25.11 88.58 -3.90
N SER A 42 25.97 88.72 -4.90
CA SER A 42 26.18 87.69 -5.93
C SER A 42 26.83 86.42 -5.36
N ALA A 43 27.77 86.54 -4.44
CA ALA A 43 28.42 85.39 -3.79
C ALA A 43 27.44 84.65 -2.88
N GLU A 44 26.60 85.37 -2.12
CA GLU A 44 25.54 84.79 -1.28
C GLU A 44 24.46 84.10 -2.11
N ASN A 45 23.95 84.75 -3.15
CA ASN A 45 22.96 84.15 -4.04
C ASN A 45 23.52 82.91 -4.76
N SER A 46 24.77 82.99 -5.23
CA SER A 46 25.40 81.84 -5.89
C SER A 46 25.73 80.69 -4.92
N LEU A 47 25.95 80.99 -3.64
CA LEU A 47 26.07 80.00 -2.57
C LEU A 47 24.72 79.32 -2.31
N GLU A 48 23.64 80.10 -2.18
CA GLU A 48 22.28 79.59 -1.98
C GLU A 48 21.85 78.67 -3.12
N ILE A 49 22.02 79.12 -4.37
CA ILE A 49 21.72 78.31 -5.57
C ILE A 49 22.55 77.03 -5.59
N ALA A 50 23.85 77.09 -5.28
CA ALA A 50 24.70 75.91 -5.28
C ALA A 50 24.29 74.92 -4.17
N THR A 51 23.91 75.39 -2.97
CA THR A 51 23.40 74.54 -1.88
C THR A 51 22.09 73.86 -2.24
N GLU A 52 21.14 74.59 -2.84
CA GLU A 52 19.87 74.02 -3.30
C GLU A 52 20.07 72.93 -4.37
N LEU A 53 21.00 73.15 -5.29
CA LEU A 53 21.34 72.18 -6.34
C LEU A 53 21.96 70.90 -5.75
N VAL A 54 22.86 71.01 -4.77
CA VAL A 54 23.43 69.84 -4.09
C VAL A 54 22.34 69.03 -3.38
N ASP A 55 21.43 69.68 -2.66
CA ASP A 55 20.33 68.99 -1.99
C ASP A 55 19.38 68.30 -2.97
N LYS A 56 19.12 68.94 -4.12
CA LYS A 56 18.33 68.35 -5.20
C LYS A 56 19.01 67.12 -5.79
N TYR A 57 20.30 67.20 -6.10
CA TYR A 57 21.05 66.08 -6.69
C TYR A 57 21.21 64.93 -5.69
N ARG A 58 21.42 65.20 -4.40
CA ARG A 58 21.45 64.16 -3.36
C ARG A 58 20.12 63.41 -3.25
N LYS A 59 18.99 64.11 -3.27
CA LYS A 59 17.65 63.48 -3.30
C LYS A 59 17.40 62.66 -4.56
N MET A 60 17.93 63.10 -5.71
CA MET A 60 17.84 62.33 -6.96
C MET A 60 18.68 61.05 -6.90
N LEU A 61 19.88 61.13 -6.33
CA LEU A 61 20.77 59.99 -6.15
C LEU A 61 20.17 58.95 -5.19
N GLU A 62 19.62 59.39 -4.06
CA GLU A 62 18.94 58.52 -3.10
C GLU A 62 17.77 57.74 -3.73
N LYS A 63 16.96 58.42 -4.57
CA LYS A 63 15.87 57.76 -5.31
C LYS A 63 16.35 56.74 -6.32
N LEU A 64 17.46 57.00 -7.01
CA LEU A 64 18.01 56.04 -7.97
C LEU A 64 18.58 54.81 -7.26
N GLN A 65 19.24 55.01 -6.12
CA GLN A 65 19.75 53.91 -5.29
C GLN A 65 18.61 53.04 -4.74
N SER A 66 17.51 53.63 -4.28
CA SER A 66 16.36 52.83 -3.79
C SER A 66 15.70 51.98 -4.88
N VAL A 67 15.62 52.48 -6.12
CA VAL A 67 15.06 51.72 -7.25
C VAL A 67 15.98 50.57 -7.66
N GLU A 68 17.30 50.81 -7.73
CA GLU A 68 18.26 49.73 -8.03
C GLU A 68 18.22 48.64 -6.94
N GLU A 69 18.04 49.00 -5.66
CA GLU A 69 17.86 48.03 -4.57
C GLU A 69 16.57 47.20 -4.68
N GLU A 70 15.46 47.80 -5.07
CA GLU A 70 14.19 47.09 -5.29
C GLU A 70 14.28 46.10 -6.46
N GLU A 71 14.82 46.55 -7.60
CA GLU A 71 15.03 45.67 -8.76
C GLU A 71 15.98 44.52 -8.46
N LEU A 72 17.00 44.75 -7.62
CA LEU A 72 17.93 43.71 -7.19
C LEU A 72 17.21 42.65 -6.35
N ARG A 73 16.37 43.07 -5.39
CA ARG A 73 15.55 42.16 -4.57
C ARG A 73 14.58 41.33 -5.42
N GLU A 74 13.91 41.95 -6.39
CA GLU A 74 13.00 41.23 -7.29
C GLU A 74 13.74 40.19 -8.14
N LYS A 75 14.92 40.55 -8.68
CA LYS A 75 15.76 39.60 -9.42
C LYS A 75 16.22 38.44 -8.54
N GLU A 76 16.63 38.71 -7.30
CA GLU A 76 17.00 37.67 -6.34
C GLU A 76 15.83 36.73 -6.04
N GLN A 77 14.62 37.27 -5.84
CA GLN A 77 13.41 36.46 -5.64
C GLN A 77 13.07 35.60 -6.86
N LEU A 78 13.17 36.15 -8.07
CA LEU A 78 12.96 35.40 -9.30
C LEU A 78 13.98 34.27 -9.49
N VAL A 79 15.25 34.51 -9.11
CA VAL A 79 16.28 33.46 -9.12
C VAL A 79 15.94 32.37 -8.13
N ILE A 80 15.55 32.70 -6.89
CA ILE A 80 15.15 31.73 -5.87
C ILE A 80 13.95 30.89 -6.34
N LEU A 81 12.95 31.53 -6.95
CA LEU A 81 11.78 30.83 -7.50
C LEU A 81 12.16 29.90 -8.66
N ALA A 82 13.05 30.34 -9.55
CA ALA A 82 13.53 29.53 -10.66
C ALA A 82 14.37 28.33 -10.17
N GLU A 83 15.21 28.52 -9.14
CA GLU A 83 15.95 27.43 -8.50
C GLU A 83 15.02 26.43 -7.81
N ARG A 84 14.00 26.93 -7.10
CA ARG A 84 12.98 26.10 -6.47
C ARG A 84 12.18 25.30 -7.48
N LYS A 85 11.80 25.91 -8.60
CA LYS A 85 11.10 25.20 -9.69
C LYS A 85 11.98 24.10 -10.29
N LYS A 86 13.25 24.40 -10.60
CA LYS A 86 14.20 23.39 -11.09
C LYS A 86 14.39 22.24 -10.10
N TYR A 87 14.38 22.53 -8.80
CA TYR A 87 14.46 21.51 -7.76
C TYR A 87 13.28 20.54 -7.82
N PHE A 88 12.04 21.02 -7.96
CA PHE A 88 10.86 20.16 -8.05
C PHE A 88 10.73 19.46 -9.41
N ASP A 89 11.06 20.12 -10.51
CA ASP A 89 11.07 19.49 -11.85
C ASP A 89 12.04 18.29 -11.91
N ALA A 90 13.15 18.35 -11.17
CA ALA A 90 14.14 17.27 -11.09
C ALA A 90 13.82 16.20 -10.03
N GLN A 91 12.80 16.40 -9.21
CA GLN A 91 12.44 15.53 -8.07
C GLN A 91 12.17 14.07 -8.48
N PRO A 92 11.42 13.76 -9.56
CA PRO A 92 11.19 12.37 -9.98
C PRO A 92 12.50 11.63 -10.31
N SER A 93 13.49 12.34 -10.86
CA SER A 93 14.79 11.76 -11.19
C SER A 93 15.64 11.52 -9.94
N ARG A 94 15.60 12.44 -8.97
CA ARG A 94 16.29 12.26 -7.68
C ARG A 94 15.75 11.07 -6.91
N ILE A 95 14.44 10.93 -6.82
CA ILE A 95 13.77 9.82 -6.10
C ILE A 95 14.15 8.48 -6.72
N LYS A 96 14.18 8.39 -8.06
CA LYS A 96 14.63 7.17 -8.77
C LYS A 96 16.09 6.81 -8.51
N LEU A 97 16.96 7.82 -8.38
CA LEU A 97 18.40 7.64 -8.17
C LEU A 97 18.80 7.44 -6.70
N ASN A 98 17.89 7.69 -5.75
CA ASN A 98 18.14 7.46 -4.34
C ASN A 98 18.52 5.97 -4.13
N LYS A 99 19.61 5.68 -3.41
CA LYS A 99 20.09 4.32 -3.15
C LYS A 99 19.61 3.74 -1.82
N GLU A 100 19.19 4.60 -0.88
CA GLU A 100 18.88 4.21 0.49
C GLU A 100 17.50 3.58 0.60
N GLU A 101 16.53 4.10 -0.16
CA GLU A 101 15.14 3.65 -0.09
C GLU A 101 14.85 2.40 -0.93
N SER A 102 13.83 1.63 -0.51
CA SER A 102 13.38 0.42 -1.21
C SER A 102 12.76 0.76 -2.58
N SER A 103 12.75 -0.21 -3.49
CA SER A 103 12.12 -0.03 -4.81
C SER A 103 10.62 0.29 -4.69
N ASP A 104 9.93 -0.35 -3.75
CA ASP A 104 8.49 -0.20 -3.57
C ASP A 104 8.15 1.19 -3.02
N LYS A 105 8.92 1.70 -2.04
CA LYS A 105 8.77 3.07 -1.53
C LYS A 105 8.97 4.11 -2.63
N LYS A 106 9.94 3.91 -3.53
CA LYS A 106 10.18 4.83 -4.66
C LYS A 106 9.03 4.83 -5.66
N LEU A 107 8.45 3.67 -5.95
CA LEU A 107 7.30 3.58 -6.85
C LEU A 107 6.09 4.28 -6.24
N GLU A 108 5.85 4.09 -4.95
CA GLU A 108 4.76 4.74 -4.24
C GLU A 108 4.91 6.26 -4.21
N VAL A 109 6.12 6.77 -3.93
CA VAL A 109 6.39 8.22 -3.99
C VAL A 109 6.12 8.78 -5.39
N LEU A 110 6.50 8.06 -6.45
CA LEU A 110 6.23 8.50 -7.82
C LEU A 110 4.73 8.56 -8.13
N ARG A 111 3.93 7.62 -7.59
CA ARG A 111 2.47 7.66 -7.70
C ARG A 111 1.89 8.86 -6.98
N ILE A 112 2.31 9.09 -5.73
CA ILE A 112 1.88 10.27 -4.95
C ILE A 112 2.21 11.54 -5.73
N LEU A 113 3.40 11.65 -6.32
CA LEU A 113 3.78 12.80 -7.15
C LEU A 113 2.87 13.01 -8.37
N ASP A 114 2.45 11.94 -9.03
CA ASP A 114 1.53 12.03 -10.18
C ASP A 114 0.10 12.44 -9.76
N GLU A 115 -0.29 12.19 -8.51
CA GLU A 115 -1.60 12.57 -7.94
C GLU A 115 -1.65 14.01 -7.42
N LEU A 116 -0.49 14.63 -7.15
CA LEU A 116 -0.45 15.96 -6.58
C LEU A 116 -0.84 17.03 -7.60
N PRO A 117 -1.64 18.04 -7.20
CA PRO A 117 -1.87 19.22 -8.03
C PRO A 117 -0.54 19.93 -8.33
N GLU A 118 -0.43 20.54 -9.52
CA GLU A 118 0.80 21.23 -9.97
C GLU A 118 1.28 22.35 -9.01
N ASP A 119 0.35 22.90 -8.20
CA ASP A 119 0.63 23.97 -7.24
C ASP A 119 1.12 23.47 -5.86
N VAL A 120 1.07 22.16 -5.61
CA VAL A 120 1.44 21.56 -4.32
C VAL A 120 2.80 20.88 -4.47
N HIS A 121 3.74 21.27 -3.61
CA HIS A 121 5.10 20.73 -3.60
C HIS A 121 5.45 20.23 -2.21
N PHE A 122 5.82 18.96 -2.11
CA PHE A 122 6.32 18.33 -0.89
C PHE A 122 7.81 18.04 -1.02
N GLU A 123 8.52 18.07 0.11
CA GLU A 123 9.93 17.69 0.15
C GLU A 123 10.10 16.18 0.00
N ASP A 124 11.30 15.74 -0.41
CA ASP A 124 11.58 14.32 -0.67
C ASP A 124 11.30 13.47 0.58
N GLN A 125 11.68 13.96 1.77
CA GLN A 125 11.49 13.24 3.02
C GLN A 125 10.00 13.09 3.37
N GLU A 126 9.20 14.15 3.20
CA GLU A 126 7.76 14.13 3.46
C GLU A 126 7.06 13.13 2.54
N LEU A 127 7.45 13.08 1.27
CA LEU A 127 6.93 12.11 0.31
C LEU A 127 7.26 10.67 0.71
N PHE A 128 8.49 10.40 1.17
CA PHE A 128 8.87 9.06 1.65
C PHE A 128 8.12 8.66 2.93
N GLU A 129 7.90 9.59 3.85
CA GLU A 129 7.09 9.35 5.06
C GLU A 129 5.61 9.06 4.70
N MET A 130 5.05 9.80 3.75
CA MET A 130 3.71 9.55 3.21
C MET A 130 3.61 8.20 2.51
N ALA A 131 4.58 7.85 1.65
CA ALA A 131 4.64 6.56 0.97
C ALA A 131 4.77 5.41 1.96
N GLU A 132 5.58 5.55 3.01
CA GLU A 132 5.68 4.54 4.06
C GLU A 132 4.33 4.34 4.76
N LYS A 133 3.61 5.42 5.09
CA LYS A 133 2.27 5.33 5.66
C LYS A 133 1.23 4.76 4.70
N SER A 134 1.29 5.10 3.41
CA SER A 134 0.41 4.53 2.38
C SER A 134 0.59 3.01 2.28
N LEU A 135 1.85 2.55 2.23
CA LEU A 135 2.20 1.13 2.18
C LEU A 135 1.84 0.39 3.49
N GLU A 136 2.04 1.01 4.65
CA GLU A 136 1.61 0.43 5.94
C GLU A 136 0.09 0.23 5.99
N LEU A 137 -0.68 1.19 5.45
CA LEU A 137 -2.13 1.19 5.47
C LEU A 137 -2.76 0.43 4.29
N ASN A 138 -1.97 0.02 3.28
CA ASN A 138 -2.43 -0.56 2.02
C ASN A 138 -3.59 0.23 1.41
N LEU A 139 -3.45 1.57 1.31
CA LEU A 139 -4.54 2.44 0.83
C LEU A 139 -4.97 2.11 -0.60
N TYR A 140 -4.04 1.66 -1.45
CA TYR A 140 -4.34 1.25 -2.83
C TYR A 140 -5.30 0.06 -2.89
N ASP A 141 -5.08 -0.96 -2.05
CA ASP A 141 -5.99 -2.12 -1.98
C ASP A 141 -7.39 -1.68 -1.54
N LEU A 142 -7.47 -0.66 -0.66
CA LEU A 142 -8.76 -0.12 -0.18
C LEU A 142 -9.51 0.63 -1.28
N GLU A 143 -8.82 1.37 -2.14
CA GLU A 143 -9.42 2.05 -3.29
C GLU A 143 -9.96 1.05 -4.31
N ASP A 144 -9.18 0.02 -4.64
CA ASP A 144 -9.63 -1.08 -5.51
C ASP A 144 -10.88 -1.78 -4.95
N PHE A 145 -10.91 -2.05 -3.64
CA PHE A 145 -12.09 -2.64 -2.99
C PHE A 145 -13.27 -1.68 -2.92
N HIS A 146 -13.01 -0.37 -2.81
CA HIS A 146 -14.06 0.65 -2.83
C HIS A 146 -14.71 0.73 -4.20
N ASN A 147 -13.91 0.87 -5.26
CA ASN A 147 -14.39 0.85 -6.66
C ASN A 147 -15.18 -0.44 -6.94
N LYS A 148 -14.69 -1.58 -6.45
CA LYS A 148 -15.40 -2.86 -6.61
C LYS A 148 -16.71 -2.91 -5.84
N LEU A 149 -16.79 -2.27 -4.67
CA LEU A 149 -18.04 -2.16 -3.93
C LEU A 149 -19.04 -1.28 -4.67
N GLU A 150 -18.60 -0.17 -5.26
CA GLU A 150 -19.45 0.72 -6.07
C GLU A 150 -20.00 -0.02 -7.30
N ASP A 151 -19.16 -0.81 -7.99
CA ASP A 151 -19.60 -1.69 -9.09
C ASP A 151 -20.73 -2.62 -8.63
N ILE A 152 -20.53 -3.36 -7.52
CA ILE A 152 -21.52 -4.30 -6.99
C ILE A 152 -22.80 -3.56 -6.57
N GLN A 153 -22.68 -2.40 -5.94
CA GLN A 153 -23.84 -1.59 -5.52
C GLN A 153 -24.63 -1.07 -6.73
N SER A 154 -23.95 -0.62 -7.78
CA SER A 154 -24.59 -0.15 -9.00
C SER A 154 -25.33 -1.28 -9.72
N GLU A 155 -24.71 -2.46 -9.85
CA GLU A 155 -25.35 -3.65 -10.41
C GLU A 155 -26.53 -4.11 -9.57
N PHE A 156 -26.39 -4.15 -8.24
CA PHE A 156 -27.47 -4.51 -7.34
C PHE A 156 -28.66 -3.55 -7.48
N THR A 157 -28.40 -2.25 -7.57
CA THR A 157 -29.42 -1.22 -7.74
C THR A 157 -30.12 -1.38 -9.09
N ALA A 158 -29.38 -1.64 -10.17
CA ALA A 158 -29.95 -1.89 -11.49
C ALA A 158 -30.84 -3.14 -11.53
N ILE A 159 -30.44 -4.23 -10.85
CA ILE A 159 -31.29 -5.43 -10.71
C ILE A 159 -32.53 -5.10 -9.88
N LYS A 160 -32.38 -4.28 -8.83
CA LYS A 160 -33.47 -3.89 -7.94
C LYS A 160 -34.51 -3.01 -8.61
N GLU A 161 -34.10 -2.08 -9.48
CA GLU A 161 -35.01 -1.21 -10.24
C GLU A 161 -35.95 -1.99 -11.18
N GLN A 162 -35.58 -3.21 -11.55
CA GLN A 162 -36.39 -4.11 -12.37
C GLN A 162 -37.43 -4.90 -11.55
N ILE A 163 -37.39 -4.81 -10.21
CA ILE A 163 -38.31 -5.51 -9.31
C ILE A 163 -39.55 -4.64 -9.11
N GLU A 164 -40.74 -5.19 -9.37
CA GLU A 164 -42.01 -4.49 -9.12
C GLU A 164 -42.11 -4.09 -7.63
N ASN A 165 -42.47 -2.82 -7.38
CA ASN A 165 -42.55 -2.19 -6.07
C ASN A 165 -43.69 -2.76 -5.20
N GLU A 166 -43.59 -4.01 -4.77
CA GLU A 166 -44.36 -4.50 -3.64
C GLU A 166 -43.67 -4.08 -2.34
N ASN A 167 -44.44 -3.55 -1.38
CA ASN A 167 -43.96 -2.90 -0.15
C ASN A 167 -42.88 -3.70 0.61
N LEU A 168 -41.61 -3.41 0.36
CA LEU A 168 -40.45 -3.96 1.09
C LEU A 168 -39.88 -2.93 2.08
N GLN A 169 -40.75 -2.33 2.90
CA GLN A 169 -40.36 -1.36 3.95
C GLN A 169 -39.36 -1.93 4.99
N GLU A 170 -39.13 -3.24 5.02
CA GLU A 170 -38.30 -3.92 6.02
C GLU A 170 -36.93 -4.44 5.50
N LEU A 171 -36.50 -4.10 4.28
CA LEU A 171 -35.20 -4.52 3.74
C LEU A 171 -34.08 -3.45 3.59
N PRO A 172 -34.15 -2.18 4.07
CA PRO A 172 -33.05 -1.23 3.90
C PRO A 172 -31.70 -1.70 4.45
N THR A 173 -31.71 -2.49 5.53
CA THR A 173 -30.49 -3.09 6.06
C THR A 173 -29.93 -4.18 5.16
N ILE A 174 -30.78 -4.89 4.42
CA ILE A 174 -30.35 -5.91 3.46
C ILE A 174 -29.73 -5.25 2.22
N ASP A 175 -30.26 -4.10 1.80
CA ASP A 175 -29.75 -3.35 0.65
C ASP A 175 -28.25 -3.02 0.80
N SER A 176 -27.81 -2.68 2.01
CA SER A 176 -26.39 -2.42 2.28
C SER A 176 -25.61 -3.72 2.54
N LEU A 177 -26.22 -4.71 3.20
CA LEU A 177 -25.54 -5.94 3.58
C LEU A 177 -25.25 -6.88 2.40
N ILE A 178 -26.12 -6.95 1.39
CA ILE A 178 -25.92 -7.82 0.21
C ILE A 178 -24.61 -7.45 -0.52
N PRO A 179 -24.41 -6.21 -1.01
CA PRO A 179 -23.19 -5.83 -1.70
C PRO A 179 -21.93 -6.06 -0.85
N ILE A 180 -22.01 -5.76 0.44
CA ILE A 180 -20.91 -5.96 1.39
C ILE A 180 -20.55 -7.46 1.50
N VAL A 181 -21.53 -8.35 1.61
CA VAL A 181 -21.24 -9.80 1.70
C VAL A 181 -20.70 -10.33 0.38
N VAL A 182 -21.23 -9.88 -0.77
CA VAL A 182 -20.70 -10.23 -2.10
C VAL A 182 -19.23 -9.81 -2.22
N LEU A 183 -18.88 -8.57 -1.82
CA LEU A 183 -17.51 -8.10 -1.81
C LEU A 183 -16.63 -8.99 -0.92
N HIS A 184 -17.08 -9.36 0.28
CA HIS A 184 -16.28 -10.23 1.14
C HIS A 184 -16.02 -11.61 0.51
N PHE A 185 -16.98 -12.18 -0.23
CA PHE A 185 -16.77 -13.42 -0.97
C PHE A 185 -15.76 -13.25 -2.11
N TYR A 186 -15.86 -12.14 -2.86
CA TYR A 186 -14.88 -11.79 -3.90
C TYR A 186 -13.47 -11.69 -3.32
N VAL A 187 -13.30 -10.93 -2.23
CA VAL A 187 -12.02 -10.75 -1.54
C VAL A 187 -11.49 -12.09 -1.01
N LEU A 188 -12.34 -12.93 -0.44
CA LEU A 188 -11.94 -14.25 0.03
C LEU A 188 -11.44 -15.14 -1.12
N LYS A 189 -12.14 -15.15 -2.25
CA LYS A 189 -11.77 -15.91 -3.45
C LYS A 189 -10.41 -15.45 -3.99
N SER A 190 -10.23 -14.16 -4.23
CA SER A 190 -8.98 -13.58 -4.74
C SER A 190 -7.82 -13.92 -3.81
N ASN A 191 -7.99 -13.75 -2.50
CA ASN A 191 -6.98 -14.09 -1.51
C ASN A 191 -6.59 -15.58 -1.50
N ILE A 192 -7.56 -16.49 -1.69
CA ILE A 192 -7.27 -17.93 -1.80
C ILE A 192 -6.48 -18.20 -3.08
N GLN A 193 -6.88 -17.62 -4.20
CA GLN A 193 -6.19 -17.78 -5.49
C GLN A 193 -4.75 -17.26 -5.44
N ASP A 194 -4.54 -16.08 -4.88
CA ASP A 194 -3.20 -15.48 -4.80
C ASP A 194 -2.30 -16.23 -3.83
N HIS A 195 -2.85 -16.76 -2.74
CA HIS A 195 -2.08 -17.64 -1.85
C HIS A 195 -1.69 -18.96 -2.53
N ILE A 196 -2.57 -19.53 -3.37
CA ILE A 196 -2.25 -20.72 -4.17
C ILE A 196 -1.15 -20.42 -5.19
N LYS A 197 -1.20 -19.26 -5.87
CA LYS A 197 -0.12 -18.81 -6.78
C LYS A 197 1.21 -18.72 -6.03
N LYS A 198 1.25 -18.02 -4.89
CA LYS A 198 2.45 -17.91 -4.03
C LYS A 198 3.03 -19.27 -3.66
N ILE A 199 2.19 -20.23 -3.26
CA ILE A 199 2.64 -21.60 -2.95
C ILE A 199 3.26 -22.29 -4.17
N ASN A 200 2.65 -22.14 -5.35
CA ASN A 200 3.15 -22.73 -6.58
C ASN A 200 4.49 -22.07 -7.00
N ASP A 201 4.60 -20.75 -6.87
CA ASP A 201 5.82 -20.00 -7.19
C ASP A 201 6.98 -20.38 -6.26
N GLU A 202 6.73 -20.49 -4.95
CA GLU A 202 7.72 -20.98 -3.98
C GLU A 202 8.16 -22.42 -4.27
N ALA A 203 7.23 -23.28 -4.72
CA ALA A 203 7.56 -24.65 -5.09
C ALA A 203 8.43 -24.69 -6.35
N LEU A 204 8.14 -23.83 -7.33
CA LEU A 204 8.93 -23.67 -8.55
C LEU A 204 10.33 -23.12 -8.25
N GLU A 205 10.46 -22.15 -7.35
CA GLU A 205 11.76 -21.62 -6.92
C GLU A 205 12.60 -22.67 -6.19
N LYS A 206 11.97 -23.46 -5.29
CA LYS A 206 12.66 -24.57 -4.61
C LYS A 206 13.16 -25.60 -5.63
N GLN A 207 12.38 -25.90 -6.66
CA GLN A 207 12.80 -26.78 -7.74
C GLN A 207 14.00 -26.19 -8.50
N LYS A 208 13.95 -24.92 -8.91
CA LYS A 208 15.05 -24.25 -9.60
C LYS A 208 16.34 -24.28 -8.77
N LYS A 209 16.25 -23.96 -7.47
CA LYS A 209 17.40 -24.06 -6.55
C LYS A 209 17.98 -25.48 -6.47
N GLN A 210 17.13 -26.51 -6.44
CA GLN A 210 17.58 -27.90 -6.46
C GLN A 210 18.24 -28.30 -7.78
N GLU A 211 17.75 -27.78 -8.92
CA GLU A 211 18.33 -27.98 -10.24
C GLU A 211 19.69 -27.27 -10.37
N ASP A 212 19.78 -26.03 -9.88
CA ASP A 212 21.01 -25.23 -9.85
C ASP A 212 22.06 -25.88 -8.95
N ASP A 213 21.70 -26.32 -7.74
CA ASP A 213 22.58 -27.04 -6.82
C ASP A 213 23.08 -28.36 -7.43
N LYS A 214 22.20 -29.08 -8.14
CA LYS A 214 22.57 -30.30 -8.87
C LYS A 214 23.56 -29.97 -9.99
N SER A 215 23.29 -28.92 -10.76
CA SER A 215 24.17 -28.49 -11.87
C SER A 215 25.53 -28.04 -11.36
N ALA A 216 25.59 -27.30 -10.25
CA ALA A 216 26.82 -26.85 -9.62
C ALA A 216 27.63 -28.02 -9.06
N LYS A 217 26.98 -29.01 -8.45
CA LYS A 217 27.64 -30.26 -8.02
C LYS A 217 28.21 -31.04 -9.20
N ILE A 218 27.48 -31.11 -10.33
CA ILE A 218 27.97 -31.76 -11.56
C ILE A 218 29.21 -31.02 -12.08
N LYS A 219 29.15 -29.69 -12.24
CA LYS A 219 30.29 -28.88 -12.70
C LYS A 219 31.53 -29.08 -11.83
N LYS A 220 31.39 -29.01 -10.49
CA LYS A 220 32.50 -29.26 -9.56
C LYS A 220 33.13 -30.64 -9.74
N ILE A 221 32.31 -31.68 -9.96
CA ILE A 221 32.82 -33.04 -10.21
C ILE A 221 33.49 -33.14 -11.59
N GLU A 222 32.97 -32.45 -12.61
CA GLU A 222 33.56 -32.40 -13.96
C GLU A 222 34.89 -31.63 -13.98
N ASP A 223 35.00 -30.52 -13.25
CA ASP A 223 36.25 -29.77 -13.12
C ASP A 223 37.32 -30.58 -12.37
N SER A 224 36.96 -31.24 -11.26
CA SER A 224 37.87 -32.16 -10.56
C SER A 224 38.26 -33.37 -11.41
N LEU A 225 37.42 -33.83 -12.35
CA LEU A 225 37.78 -34.89 -13.28
C LEU A 225 38.83 -34.39 -14.29
N LYS A 226 38.64 -33.19 -14.86
CA LYS A 226 39.62 -32.58 -15.78
C LYS A 226 40.98 -32.37 -15.13
N GLU A 227 41.02 -31.87 -13.90
CA GLU A 227 42.27 -31.71 -13.14
C GLU A 227 43.00 -33.06 -12.96
N GLN A 228 42.26 -34.13 -12.64
CA GLN A 228 42.85 -35.46 -12.49
C GLN A 228 43.30 -36.05 -13.84
N GLU A 229 42.61 -35.76 -14.95
CA GLU A 229 43.02 -36.13 -16.31
C GLU A 229 44.32 -35.42 -16.74
N GLU A 230 44.44 -34.11 -16.49
CA GLU A 230 45.64 -33.33 -16.76
C GLU A 230 46.84 -33.83 -15.92
N LEU A 231 46.62 -34.11 -14.63
CA LEU A 231 47.63 -34.70 -13.75
C LEU A 231 48.08 -36.08 -14.22
N LEU A 232 47.14 -36.90 -14.71
CA LEU A 232 47.46 -38.22 -15.26
C LEU A 232 48.32 -38.11 -16.51
N GLN A 233 48.00 -37.18 -17.43
CA GLN A 233 48.78 -36.94 -18.64
C GLN A 233 50.20 -36.42 -18.33
N ALA A 234 50.32 -35.47 -17.42
CA ALA A 234 51.62 -34.93 -16.99
C ALA A 234 52.51 -35.99 -16.32
N LYS A 235 51.91 -36.90 -15.53
CA LYS A 235 52.66 -37.98 -14.85
C LYS A 235 53.01 -39.16 -15.76
N GLN A 236 52.33 -39.33 -16.89
CA GLN A 236 52.65 -40.37 -17.88
C GLN A 236 53.80 -39.98 -18.82
N THR A 237 54.07 -38.69 -19.01
CA THR A 237 55.17 -38.18 -19.85
C THR A 237 56.50 -38.08 -19.10
N ASP A 238 56.47 -38.08 -17.76
CA ASP A 238 57.66 -38.03 -16.92
C ASP A 238 58.28 -39.42 -16.70
N LYS A 239 59.60 -39.55 -16.93
CA LYS A 239 60.32 -40.84 -16.91
C LYS A 239 60.63 -41.35 -15.50
N ASN A 240 60.44 -40.53 -14.46
CA ASN A 240 60.73 -40.84 -13.06
C ASN A 240 59.49 -41.21 -12.23
N THR A 241 58.31 -41.28 -12.82
CA THR A 241 57.04 -41.47 -12.10
C THR A 241 56.91 -42.89 -11.53
N LYS A 242 56.58 -42.99 -10.24
CA LYS A 242 56.27 -44.28 -9.60
C LYS A 242 54.93 -44.82 -10.11
N LYS A 243 54.91 -46.08 -10.56
CA LYS A 243 53.68 -46.79 -10.99
C LYS A 243 52.51 -46.68 -10.00
N GLN A 244 52.82 -46.62 -8.71
CA GLN A 244 51.82 -46.51 -7.64
C GLN A 244 51.00 -45.22 -7.73
N GLU A 245 51.63 -44.08 -8.08
CA GLU A 245 50.95 -42.78 -8.15
C GLU A 245 49.97 -42.70 -9.32
N ILE A 246 50.25 -43.42 -10.42
CA ILE A 246 49.35 -43.53 -11.58
C ILE A 246 48.10 -44.36 -11.20
N VAL A 247 48.29 -45.43 -10.43
CA VAL A 247 47.18 -46.29 -9.95
C VAL A 247 46.27 -45.52 -8.99
N ASP A 248 46.85 -44.69 -8.12
CA ASP A 248 46.09 -43.86 -7.18
C ASP A 248 45.22 -42.82 -7.92
N ILE A 249 45.75 -42.14 -8.93
CA ILE A 249 44.99 -41.18 -9.78
C ILE A 249 43.87 -41.91 -10.57
N GLN A 250 44.12 -43.11 -11.07
CA GLN A 250 43.07 -43.89 -11.74
C GLN A 250 41.95 -44.32 -10.78
N SER A 251 42.28 -44.56 -9.50
CA SER A 251 41.30 -44.91 -8.47
C SER A 251 40.43 -43.71 -8.06
N THR A 252 41.01 -42.50 -7.97
CA THR A 252 40.27 -41.26 -7.69
C THR A 252 39.33 -40.92 -8.84
N MET A 253 39.76 -41.04 -10.10
CA MET A 253 38.91 -40.85 -11.27
C MET A 253 37.71 -41.82 -11.32
N LYS A 254 37.92 -43.12 -11.05
CA LYS A 254 36.82 -44.10 -10.95
C LYS A 254 35.79 -43.69 -9.88
N THR A 255 36.28 -43.20 -8.74
CA THR A 255 35.43 -42.74 -7.64
C THR A 255 34.64 -41.48 -8.02
N LEU A 256 35.26 -40.54 -8.74
CA LEU A 256 34.62 -39.32 -9.25
C LEU A 256 33.58 -39.63 -10.34
N HIS A 257 33.87 -40.54 -11.27
CA HIS A 257 32.89 -41.02 -12.26
C HIS A 257 31.68 -41.68 -11.61
N ALA A 258 31.89 -42.51 -10.58
CA ALA A 258 30.79 -43.10 -9.81
C ALA A 258 29.94 -42.03 -9.11
N LYS A 259 30.56 -40.99 -8.54
CA LYS A 259 29.85 -39.85 -7.93
C LYS A 259 29.10 -39.01 -8.98
N LEU A 260 29.68 -38.80 -10.15
CA LEU A 260 29.05 -38.09 -11.27
C LEU A 260 27.79 -38.83 -11.75
N LEU A 261 27.87 -40.14 -11.98
CA LEU A 261 26.72 -40.96 -12.39
C LEU A 261 25.60 -40.92 -11.34
N LYS A 262 25.96 -41.05 -10.06
CA LYS A 262 24.99 -40.93 -8.95
C LYS A 262 24.32 -39.57 -8.94
N THR A 263 25.07 -38.49 -9.13
CA THR A 263 24.56 -37.12 -9.11
C THR A 263 23.68 -36.83 -10.34
N LYS A 264 24.05 -37.30 -11.54
CA LYS A 264 23.24 -37.15 -12.76
C LYS A 264 21.89 -37.87 -12.65
N ASN A 265 21.87 -39.04 -11.99
CA ASN A 265 20.67 -39.88 -11.82
C ASN A 265 19.68 -39.39 -10.74
N ILE A 266 19.99 -38.34 -9.97
CA ILE A 266 19.03 -37.76 -9.01
C ILE A 266 17.85 -37.17 -9.79
N LYS A 267 16.66 -37.76 -9.65
CA LYS A 267 15.43 -37.19 -10.20
C LYS A 267 14.91 -36.10 -9.27
N ILE A 268 14.70 -34.90 -9.81
CA ILE A 268 14.04 -33.80 -9.12
C ILE A 268 12.56 -33.92 -9.47
N GLU A 269 11.71 -34.05 -8.46
CA GLU A 269 10.27 -34.17 -8.65
C GLU A 269 9.71 -32.83 -9.13
N LYS A 270 8.79 -32.89 -10.12
CA LYS A 270 8.08 -31.69 -10.57
C LYS A 270 7.03 -31.30 -9.52
N PRO A 271 6.91 -30.01 -9.18
CA PRO A 271 5.88 -29.56 -8.26
C PRO A 271 4.50 -29.81 -8.85
N ILE A 272 3.60 -30.32 -8.01
CA ILE A 272 2.19 -30.48 -8.37
C ILE A 272 1.55 -29.09 -8.23
N GLU A 273 1.17 -28.49 -9.35
CA GLU A 273 0.43 -27.22 -9.36
C GLU A 273 -0.92 -27.39 -8.67
N LYS A 274 -1.11 -26.64 -7.58
CA LYS A 274 -2.44 -26.52 -6.96
C LYS A 274 -3.27 -25.52 -7.77
N LYS A 275 -4.51 -25.88 -8.07
CA LYS A 275 -5.47 -25.00 -8.76
C LYS A 275 -6.72 -24.84 -7.89
N PHE A 276 -7.25 -23.63 -7.86
CA PHE A 276 -8.54 -23.36 -7.24
C PHE A 276 -9.65 -23.76 -8.23
N SER A 277 -10.48 -24.74 -7.86
CA SER A 277 -11.55 -25.28 -8.71
C SER A 277 -12.89 -24.58 -8.53
N GLY A 278 -12.94 -23.46 -7.80
CA GLY A 278 -14.19 -22.79 -7.42
C GLY A 278 -14.73 -23.24 -6.06
N PHE A 279 -15.76 -22.53 -5.57
CA PHE A 279 -16.48 -22.93 -4.37
C PHE A 279 -17.45 -24.08 -4.67
N PRO A 280 -17.67 -25.00 -3.71
CA PRO A 280 -18.68 -26.04 -3.85
C PRO A 280 -20.07 -25.43 -3.88
N LYS A 281 -20.94 -25.92 -4.77
CA LYS A 281 -22.34 -25.51 -4.84
C LYS A 281 -23.05 -25.72 -3.51
N TYR A 282 -23.95 -24.80 -3.17
CA TYR A 282 -24.78 -24.89 -1.96
C TYR A 282 -26.22 -25.30 -2.32
N GLN A 283 -27.01 -25.74 -1.34
CA GLN A 283 -28.43 -26.06 -1.55
C GLN A 283 -29.31 -25.19 -0.63
N ASP A 284 -30.33 -24.52 -1.18
CA ASP A 284 -31.15 -23.57 -0.43
C ASP A 284 -31.93 -24.23 0.73
N TRP A 285 -32.37 -25.49 0.56
CA TRP A 285 -33.11 -26.20 1.61
C TRP A 285 -32.34 -26.31 2.93
N TRP A 286 -30.99 -26.29 2.90
CA TRP A 286 -30.16 -26.28 4.10
C TRP A 286 -30.43 -25.05 4.98
N ILE A 287 -30.72 -23.91 4.35
CA ILE A 287 -30.96 -22.63 5.04
C ILE A 287 -32.42 -22.52 5.42
N ARG A 288 -33.33 -22.91 4.52
CA ARG A 288 -34.78 -22.92 4.77
C ARG A 288 -35.13 -23.77 5.99
N GLU A 289 -34.52 -24.95 6.11
CA GLU A 289 -34.85 -25.95 7.12
C GLU A 289 -33.82 -26.03 8.26
N LEU A 290 -32.93 -25.04 8.36
CA LEU A 290 -31.82 -25.03 9.32
C LEU A 290 -32.22 -25.36 10.77
N TRP A 291 -33.39 -24.87 11.20
CA TRP A 291 -33.92 -25.06 12.56
C TRP A 291 -34.95 -26.18 12.67
N SER A 292 -35.43 -26.70 11.55
CA SER A 292 -36.48 -27.72 11.48
C SER A 292 -35.90 -29.12 11.22
N SER A 293 -34.72 -29.19 10.61
CA SER A 293 -34.07 -30.43 10.22
C SER A 293 -32.61 -30.46 10.70
N HIS A 294 -32.29 -31.43 11.56
CA HIS A 294 -30.91 -31.69 11.96
C HIS A 294 -30.03 -32.03 10.74
N GLN A 295 -30.60 -32.65 9.70
CA GLN A 295 -29.89 -32.98 8.47
C GLN A 295 -29.48 -31.72 7.71
N ALA A 296 -30.38 -30.73 7.60
CA ALA A 296 -30.09 -29.43 7.00
C ALA A 296 -28.94 -28.73 7.74
N TYR A 297 -28.97 -28.73 9.08
CA TYR A 297 -27.90 -28.19 9.92
C TYR A 297 -26.55 -28.89 9.67
N PHE A 298 -26.53 -30.23 9.68
CA PHE A 298 -25.30 -30.99 9.43
C PHE A 298 -24.75 -30.78 8.02
N ALA A 299 -25.62 -30.74 7.02
CA ALA A 299 -25.24 -30.48 5.64
C ALA A 299 -24.57 -29.10 5.49
N LEU A 300 -25.20 -28.06 6.05
CA LEU A 300 -24.71 -26.70 6.01
C LEU A 300 -23.35 -26.57 6.71
N PHE A 301 -23.19 -27.13 7.91
CA PHE A 301 -21.93 -27.08 8.64
C PHE A 301 -20.84 -27.95 8.00
N ARG A 302 -21.23 -29.04 7.33
CA ARG A 302 -20.29 -29.83 6.53
C ARG A 302 -19.80 -29.02 5.33
N TRP A 303 -20.69 -28.33 4.64
CA TRP A 303 -20.36 -27.40 3.56
C TRP A 303 -19.45 -26.26 4.05
N LYS A 304 -19.78 -25.62 5.19
CA LYS A 304 -18.90 -24.65 5.89
C LYS A 304 -17.50 -25.21 6.08
N LYS A 305 -17.38 -26.47 6.52
CA LYS A 305 -16.11 -27.16 6.76
C LYS A 305 -15.33 -27.45 5.47
N ILE A 306 -16.01 -27.71 4.34
CA ILE A 306 -15.36 -27.91 3.04
C ILE A 306 -14.68 -26.62 2.59
N ILE A 307 -15.40 -25.50 2.61
CA ILE A 307 -14.83 -24.19 2.24
C ILE A 307 -13.71 -23.78 3.22
N ASN A 308 -13.88 -24.07 4.51
CA ASN A 308 -12.85 -23.80 5.51
C ASN A 308 -11.54 -24.58 5.28
N LYS A 309 -11.57 -25.70 4.52
CA LYS A 309 -10.36 -26.43 4.11
C LYS A 309 -9.68 -25.80 2.89
N LEU A 310 -10.41 -25.05 2.07
CA LEU A 310 -9.86 -24.26 0.98
C LEU A 310 -9.10 -23.04 1.52
N CYS A 311 -9.54 -22.51 2.66
CA CYS A 311 -8.85 -21.48 3.41
C CYS A 311 -7.53 -22.04 4.00
N VAL A 312 -6.39 -21.50 3.58
CA VAL A 312 -5.07 -21.97 4.00
C VAL A 312 -4.66 -21.29 5.30
N THR A 313 -4.75 -19.96 5.35
CA THR A 313 -4.28 -19.17 6.51
C THR A 313 -5.31 -19.11 7.63
N THR A 314 -4.87 -18.69 8.81
CA THR A 314 -5.79 -18.53 9.96
C THR A 314 -6.70 -17.31 9.80
N GLU A 315 -6.22 -16.24 9.17
CA GLU A 315 -7.03 -15.06 8.85
C GLU A 315 -8.15 -15.42 7.87
N GLN A 316 -7.83 -16.17 6.81
CA GLN A 316 -8.84 -16.64 5.84
C GLN A 316 -9.93 -17.46 6.51
N LYS A 317 -9.58 -18.34 7.46
CA LYS A 317 -10.56 -19.14 8.21
C LYS A 317 -11.44 -18.27 9.13
N LYS A 318 -10.87 -17.25 9.76
CA LYS A 318 -11.63 -16.28 10.58
C LYS A 318 -12.58 -15.47 9.69
N ALA A 319 -12.07 -14.94 8.58
CA ALA A 319 -12.86 -14.21 7.60
C ALA A 319 -14.01 -15.07 7.06
N TRP A 320 -13.73 -16.32 6.67
CA TRP A 320 -14.75 -17.27 6.22
C TRP A 320 -15.84 -17.50 7.27
N SER A 321 -15.50 -17.62 8.55
CA SER A 321 -16.53 -17.77 9.59
C SER A 321 -17.47 -16.57 9.63
N ILE A 322 -16.94 -15.35 9.55
CA ILE A 322 -17.74 -14.12 9.55
C ILE A 322 -18.60 -14.03 8.28
N ILE A 323 -18.02 -14.31 7.12
CA ILE A 323 -18.71 -14.31 5.83
C ILE A 323 -19.86 -15.31 5.84
N PHE A 324 -19.59 -16.54 6.28
CA PHE A 324 -20.60 -17.59 6.40
C PHE A 324 -21.75 -17.17 7.32
N ASP A 325 -21.44 -16.64 8.51
CA ASP A 325 -22.49 -16.27 9.47
C ASP A 325 -23.37 -15.13 8.91
N ARG A 326 -22.77 -14.14 8.21
CA ARG A 326 -23.51 -13.06 7.53
C ARG A 326 -24.32 -13.57 6.34
N TRP A 327 -23.77 -14.47 5.54
CA TRP A 327 -24.44 -15.07 4.39
C TRP A 327 -25.67 -15.88 4.82
N VAL A 328 -25.52 -16.75 5.83
CA VAL A 328 -26.65 -17.51 6.40
C VAL A 328 -27.70 -16.57 6.96
N PHE A 329 -27.29 -15.49 7.65
CA PHE A 329 -28.21 -14.50 8.19
C PHE A 329 -29.05 -13.83 7.09
N ILE A 330 -28.42 -13.32 6.03
CA ILE A 330 -29.12 -12.67 4.91
C ILE A 330 -30.06 -13.67 4.22
N LYS A 331 -29.56 -14.85 3.87
CA LYS A 331 -30.36 -15.89 3.22
C LYS A 331 -31.57 -16.28 4.07
N LYS A 332 -31.38 -16.48 5.37
CA LYS A 332 -32.47 -16.79 6.29
C LYS A 332 -33.52 -15.67 6.37
N LEU A 333 -33.07 -14.43 6.48
CA LEU A 333 -33.95 -13.25 6.53
C LEU A 333 -34.78 -13.14 5.25
N LEU A 334 -34.16 -13.33 4.08
CA LEU A 334 -34.86 -13.34 2.80
C LEU A 334 -35.84 -14.53 2.69
N SER A 335 -35.46 -15.73 3.14
CA SER A 335 -36.35 -16.91 3.13
C SER A 335 -37.56 -16.73 4.04
N ASP A 336 -37.40 -16.04 5.18
CA ASP A 336 -38.52 -15.75 6.10
C ASP A 336 -39.54 -14.76 5.50
N LYS A 337 -39.12 -13.93 4.53
CA LYS A 337 -40.03 -13.06 3.75
C LYS A 337 -40.70 -13.79 2.59
N GLY A 338 -40.27 -15.01 2.26
CA GLY A 338 -40.87 -15.86 1.24
C GLY A 338 -40.93 -15.17 -0.14
N LYS A 339 -42.08 -15.28 -0.80
CA LYS A 339 -42.26 -14.82 -2.20
C LYS A 339 -41.91 -13.36 -2.42
N LEU A 340 -42.15 -12.50 -1.42
CA LEU A 340 -41.88 -11.06 -1.49
C LEU A 340 -40.38 -10.76 -1.68
N ALA A 341 -39.50 -11.67 -1.25
CA ALA A 341 -38.05 -11.50 -1.31
C ALA A 341 -37.38 -12.38 -2.38
N TYR A 342 -38.14 -13.06 -3.24
CA TYR A 342 -37.55 -13.93 -4.28
C TYR A 342 -36.70 -13.16 -5.27
N HIS A 343 -37.10 -11.95 -5.64
CA HIS A 343 -36.28 -11.11 -6.50
C HIS A 343 -34.97 -10.67 -5.81
N TYR A 344 -35.00 -10.44 -4.49
CA TYR A 344 -33.78 -10.15 -3.71
C TYR A 344 -32.88 -11.38 -3.57
N HIS A 345 -33.45 -12.56 -3.37
CA HIS A 345 -32.71 -13.82 -3.40
C HIS A 345 -32.00 -14.00 -4.74
N PHE A 346 -32.73 -13.84 -5.85
CA PHE A 346 -32.20 -13.96 -7.20
C PHE A 346 -31.10 -12.94 -7.49
N ALA A 347 -31.29 -11.68 -7.08
CA ALA A 347 -30.28 -10.64 -7.20
C ALA A 347 -29.01 -10.99 -6.41
N PHE A 348 -29.18 -11.45 -5.17
CA PHE A 348 -28.05 -11.85 -4.33
C PHE A 348 -27.26 -13.01 -4.94
N ASP A 349 -27.95 -14.03 -5.46
CA ASP A 349 -27.31 -15.19 -6.07
C ASP A 349 -26.62 -14.87 -7.38
N SER A 350 -27.21 -13.99 -8.18
CA SER A 350 -26.63 -13.52 -9.43
C SER A 350 -25.32 -12.76 -9.16
N LEU A 351 -25.30 -11.89 -8.15
CA LEU A 351 -24.08 -11.18 -7.74
C LEU A 351 -23.02 -12.14 -7.15
N LEU A 352 -23.42 -13.10 -6.31
CA LEU A 352 -22.52 -14.12 -5.78
C LEU A 352 -21.91 -14.98 -6.90
N TYR A 353 -22.68 -15.30 -7.94
CA TYR A 353 -22.17 -16.01 -9.10
C TYR A 353 -21.16 -15.16 -9.89
N THR A 354 -21.53 -13.93 -10.25
CA THR A 354 -20.67 -13.03 -11.05
C THR A 354 -19.34 -12.72 -10.37
N TYR A 355 -19.38 -12.41 -9.07
CA TYR A 355 -18.18 -11.93 -8.35
C TYR A 355 -17.42 -13.06 -7.65
N ALA A 356 -18.10 -14.10 -7.18
CA ALA A 356 -17.47 -15.15 -6.37
C ALA A 356 -17.53 -16.55 -6.98
N GLU A 357 -18.16 -16.75 -8.15
CA GLU A 357 -18.42 -18.09 -8.73
C GLU A 357 -19.11 -19.03 -7.72
N LEU A 358 -19.92 -18.47 -6.83
CA LEU A 358 -20.69 -19.24 -5.88
C LEU A 358 -22.08 -19.50 -6.44
N GLU A 359 -22.39 -20.77 -6.68
CA GLU A 359 -23.64 -21.20 -7.29
C GLU A 359 -24.52 -22.01 -6.32
N GLU A 360 -25.83 -21.85 -6.48
CA GLU A 360 -26.82 -22.79 -5.94
C GLU A 360 -26.91 -24.03 -6.85
N GLU A 361 -27.08 -25.20 -6.25
CA GLU A 361 -27.41 -26.43 -6.98
C GLU A 361 -28.89 -26.45 -7.35
N ILE A 362 -29.16 -26.54 -8.66
CA ILE A 362 -30.50 -26.54 -9.24
C ILE A 362 -30.88 -27.96 -9.72
N GLU A 363 -29.90 -28.85 -9.93
CA GLU A 363 -30.15 -30.18 -10.45
C GLU A 363 -30.76 -31.11 -9.37
N LEU A 364 -32.04 -31.44 -9.53
CA LEU A 364 -32.81 -32.25 -8.57
C LEU A 364 -32.14 -33.60 -8.23
N LYS A 365 -31.54 -34.28 -9.22
CA LYS A 365 -30.84 -35.55 -8.99
C LYS A 365 -29.66 -35.39 -8.02
N ASN A 366 -28.93 -34.29 -8.12
CA ASN A 366 -27.80 -34.01 -7.24
C ASN A 366 -28.31 -33.69 -5.82
N ILE A 367 -29.41 -32.95 -5.71
CA ILE A 367 -30.08 -32.65 -4.44
C ILE A 367 -30.52 -33.94 -3.73
N GLU A 368 -31.26 -34.81 -4.41
CA GLU A 368 -31.73 -36.10 -3.87
C GLU A 368 -30.57 -37.03 -3.45
N SER A 369 -29.50 -37.08 -4.26
CA SER A 369 -28.32 -37.88 -3.96
C SER A 369 -27.59 -37.37 -2.71
N MET A 370 -27.49 -36.06 -2.54
CA MET A 370 -26.87 -35.44 -1.38
C MET A 370 -27.69 -35.66 -0.12
N GLU A 371 -29.01 -35.55 -0.19
CA GLU A 371 -29.91 -35.88 0.91
C GLU A 371 -29.69 -37.34 1.38
N THR A 372 -29.59 -38.27 0.43
CA THR A 372 -29.29 -39.69 0.72
C THR A 372 -27.93 -39.87 1.39
N ILE A 373 -26.91 -39.12 0.97
CA ILE A 373 -25.58 -39.16 1.57
C ILE A 373 -25.62 -38.62 3.00
N ILE A 374 -26.30 -37.49 3.23
CA ILE A 374 -26.45 -36.89 4.55
C ILE A 374 -27.16 -37.85 5.49
N ASN A 375 -28.24 -38.50 5.05
CA ASN A 375 -28.98 -39.50 5.82
C ASN A 375 -28.10 -40.67 6.28
N LYS A 376 -27.20 -41.14 5.41
CA LYS A 376 -26.24 -42.19 5.77
C LYS A 376 -25.17 -41.73 6.76
N ILE A 377 -24.82 -40.44 6.74
CA ILE A 377 -23.83 -39.87 7.65
C ILE A 377 -24.46 -39.63 9.02
N THR A 378 -25.63 -39.01 9.08
CA THR A 378 -26.35 -38.72 10.33
C THR A 378 -26.76 -40.00 11.05
N ALA A 379 -27.12 -41.06 10.34
CA ALA A 379 -27.41 -42.38 10.94
C ALA A 379 -26.22 -43.01 11.68
N LYS A 380 -24.98 -42.58 11.38
CA LYS A 380 -23.75 -43.06 12.07
C LYS A 380 -23.40 -42.21 13.29
N GLU A 381 -24.02 -41.05 13.46
CA GLU A 381 -23.75 -40.18 14.58
C GLU A 381 -24.69 -40.49 15.75
N ASP A 382 -24.12 -40.54 16.95
CA ASP A 382 -24.85 -40.77 18.19
C ASP A 382 -25.14 -39.44 18.87
N PHE A 383 -26.35 -38.91 18.66
CA PHE A 383 -26.80 -37.63 19.20
C PHE A 383 -27.02 -37.62 20.72
N THR A 384 -26.89 -38.77 21.39
CA THR A 384 -27.03 -38.86 22.85
C THR A 384 -25.73 -38.59 23.61
N LYS A 385 -24.59 -38.55 22.91
CA LYS A 385 -23.28 -38.33 23.54
C LYS A 385 -22.94 -36.85 23.64
N ASN A 386 -22.77 -36.37 24.86
CA ASN A 386 -22.21 -35.04 25.12
C ASN A 386 -20.75 -34.97 24.65
N VAL A 387 -20.44 -33.94 23.86
CA VAL A 387 -19.09 -33.65 23.39
C VAL A 387 -18.24 -33.08 24.54
N SER A 388 -16.97 -33.48 24.63
CA SER A 388 -16.08 -33.15 25.77
C SER A 388 -15.83 -31.65 25.98
N PHE A 389 -16.09 -30.82 24.97
CA PHE A 389 -15.95 -29.36 25.05
C PHE A 389 -17.23 -28.63 25.49
N HIS A 390 -18.33 -29.33 25.73
CA HIS A 390 -19.59 -28.71 26.14
C HIS A 390 -19.50 -28.27 27.62
N LYS A 391 -19.16 -27.01 27.86
CA LYS A 391 -19.09 -26.45 29.22
C LYS A 391 -20.50 -26.09 29.70
N ILE A 392 -21.18 -27.07 30.31
CA ILE A 392 -22.54 -26.94 30.87
C ILE A 392 -22.60 -25.78 31.89
N ASN A 393 -21.52 -25.57 32.64
CA ASN A 393 -21.42 -24.47 33.62
C ASN A 393 -20.74 -23.23 33.00
N THR A 394 -21.54 -22.40 32.32
CA THR A 394 -21.06 -21.15 31.71
C THR A 394 -20.88 -20.06 32.77
N SER A 395 -19.99 -19.09 32.50
CA SER A 395 -19.75 -17.95 33.40
C SER A 395 -21.03 -17.17 33.71
N TYR A 396 -21.96 -17.09 32.74
CA TYR A 396 -23.25 -16.45 32.93
C TYR A 396 -24.20 -17.29 33.81
N LEU A 397 -24.20 -18.62 33.68
CA LEU A 397 -24.95 -19.49 34.58
C LEU A 397 -24.43 -19.37 36.02
N GLN A 398 -23.12 -19.30 36.21
CA GLN A 398 -22.50 -19.04 37.52
C GLN A 398 -22.97 -17.71 38.10
N PHE A 399 -22.85 -16.61 37.33
CA PHE A 399 -23.36 -15.30 37.72
C PHE A 399 -24.85 -15.31 38.09
N LYS A 400 -25.69 -15.97 37.28
CA LYS A 400 -27.13 -16.09 37.52
C LYS A 400 -27.41 -16.86 38.81
N THR A 401 -26.68 -17.95 39.04
CA THR A 401 -26.79 -18.77 40.24
C THR A 401 -26.36 -17.98 41.48
N GLU A 402 -25.28 -17.20 41.39
CA GLU A 402 -24.84 -16.31 42.47
C GLU A 402 -25.85 -15.20 42.77
N LYS A 403 -26.45 -14.59 41.76
CA LYS A 403 -27.51 -13.56 41.92
C LYS A 403 -28.76 -14.13 42.58
N ILE A 404 -29.21 -15.31 42.15
CA ILE A 404 -30.38 -16.00 42.73
C ILE A 404 -30.07 -16.39 44.18
N ASN A 405 -28.89 -16.94 44.45
CA ASN A 405 -28.47 -17.34 45.80
C ASN A 405 -28.28 -16.13 46.73
N LYS A 406 -27.78 -14.98 46.23
CA LYS A 406 -27.74 -13.73 47.00
C LYS A 406 -29.14 -13.23 47.37
N LYS A 407 -30.09 -13.25 46.43
CA LYS A 407 -31.50 -12.90 46.71
C LYS A 407 -32.15 -13.85 47.71
N LEU A 408 -31.85 -15.14 47.65
CA LEU A 408 -32.36 -16.14 48.60
C LEU A 408 -31.74 -15.98 50.00
N LYS A 409 -30.46 -15.57 50.09
CA LYS A 409 -29.82 -15.25 51.37
C LYS A 409 -30.40 -13.97 52.00
N GLN A 410 -30.56 -12.90 51.24
CA GLN A 410 -31.22 -11.67 51.70
C GLN A 410 -32.65 -11.93 52.19
N LYS A 411 -33.46 -12.70 51.43
CA LYS A 411 -34.80 -13.09 51.88
C LYS A 411 -34.82 -13.92 53.16
N LYS A 412 -33.80 -14.71 53.45
CA LYS A 412 -33.72 -15.49 54.70
C LYS A 412 -33.28 -14.64 55.89
N GLU A 413 -32.39 -13.67 55.66
CA GLU A 413 -31.98 -12.69 56.66
C GLU A 413 -33.15 -11.76 57.02
N ASP A 414 -33.94 -11.29 56.05
CA ASP A 414 -35.14 -10.45 56.29
C ASP A 414 -36.29 -11.17 57.03
N ILE A 415 -36.30 -12.51 57.10
CA ILE A 415 -37.31 -13.29 57.87
C ILE A 415 -36.84 -13.55 59.31
N LEU A 416 -35.54 -13.35 59.58
CA LEU A 416 -34.92 -13.58 60.89
C LEU A 416 -34.78 -12.31 61.74
N PHE A 417 -35.26 -11.16 61.24
CA PHE A 417 -35.32 -9.88 61.96
C PHE A 417 -36.74 -9.47 62.32
#